data_AF-X1EGE2-F1
#
_entry.id   AF-X1EGE2-F1
#
_cell.length_a   1.000
_cell.length_b   1.000
_cell.length_c   1.000
_cell.angle_alpha   90.00
_cell.angle_beta   90.00
_cell.angle_gamma   90.00
#
_symmetry.space_group_name_H-M   'P 1'
#
loop_
_entity.id
_entity.type
_entity.pdbx_description
1 polymer ?
#
loop_
_entity_poly.entity_id
_entity_poly.type
_entity_poly.pdbx_seq_one_letter_code
_entity_poly.pdbx_strand_id
1 'polypeptide(L)'
;MAEIKKDIEDIERILKQDNFIDINEKYEKMRIKKTGEEAFWYKAYGVKSLRQIAEMVGRLAEYEIFYPAGSDVTHSTSYRDHVRFHEGMITFEPIRKLEGADSVLQNIIGIALSSYKSILKNYRYGELSHFKKKYIQDWRDGFQNITHVTYSAETTE
;
A
#
# COMPACT_ATOMS: atom_id res chain seq x y z
N MET A 1 13.62 5.71 22.19
CA MET A 1 12.82 5.71 23.45
C MET A 1 12.07 7.03 23.64
N ALA A 2 12.76 8.18 23.71
CA ALA A 2 12.08 9.49 23.86
C ALA A 2 11.17 9.88 22.67
N GLU A 3 11.61 9.58 21.45
CA GLU A 3 10.84 9.88 20.22
C GLU A 3 9.55 9.06 20.12
N ILE A 4 9.61 7.75 20.41
CA ILE A 4 8.46 6.85 20.44
C ILE A 4 7.42 7.32 21.47
N LYS A 5 7.86 7.77 22.65
CA LYS A 5 6.94 8.26 23.68
C LYS A 5 6.18 9.51 23.21
N LYS A 6 6.87 10.42 22.54
CA LYS A 6 6.27 11.62 21.96
C LYS A 6 5.24 11.27 20.88
N ASP A 7 5.56 10.32 20.01
CA ASP A 7 4.63 9.88 18.95
C ASP A 7 3.36 9.26 19.55
N ILE A 8 3.48 8.47 20.62
CA ILE A 8 2.33 7.91 21.34
C ILE A 8 1.47 9.02 21.95
N GLU A 9 2.08 10.00 22.63
CA GLU A 9 1.37 11.15 23.21
C GLU A 9 0.62 11.96 22.14
N ASP A 10 1.24 12.15 20.96
CA ASP A 10 0.61 12.83 19.84
C ASP A 10 -0.56 12.05 19.25
N ILE A 11 -0.44 10.73 19.12
CA ILE A 11 -1.55 9.85 18.68
C ILE A 11 -2.69 9.91 19.68
N GLU A 12 -2.41 9.75 20.99
CA GLU A 12 -3.43 9.84 22.03
C GLU A 12 -4.14 11.19 22.02
N ARG A 13 -3.40 12.28 21.82
CA ARG A 13 -3.97 13.63 21.70
C ARG A 13 -4.94 13.72 20.52
N ILE A 14 -4.60 13.13 19.38
CA ILE A 14 -5.50 13.08 18.22
C ILE A 14 -6.73 12.24 18.54
N LEU A 15 -6.57 11.04 19.08
CA LEU A 15 -7.69 10.13 19.39
C LEU A 15 -8.66 10.67 20.45
N LYS A 16 -8.22 11.63 21.27
CA LYS A 16 -9.06 12.32 22.28
C LYS A 16 -9.85 13.51 21.72
N GLN A 17 -9.72 13.86 20.44
CA GLN A 17 -10.56 14.90 19.82
C GLN A 17 -12.01 14.42 19.68
N ASP A 18 -12.98 15.33 19.83
CA ASP A 18 -14.42 15.02 19.88
C ASP A 18 -14.92 14.15 18.72
N ASN A 19 -14.35 14.31 17.53
CA ASN A 19 -14.68 13.55 16.34
C ASN A 19 -14.16 12.10 16.34
N PHE A 20 -13.28 11.72 17.27
CA PHE A 20 -12.68 10.40 17.34
C PHE A 20 -13.03 9.62 18.62
N ILE A 21 -13.60 10.26 19.65
CA ILE A 21 -13.91 9.60 20.94
C ILE A 21 -14.79 8.37 20.74
N ASP A 22 -15.96 8.54 20.10
CA ASP A 22 -16.95 7.47 19.95
C ASP A 22 -16.38 6.26 19.20
N ILE A 23 -15.62 6.52 18.13
CA ILE A 23 -15.07 5.45 17.30
C ILE A 23 -13.88 4.77 17.95
N ASN A 24 -13.07 5.50 18.71
CA ASN A 24 -11.96 4.96 19.48
C ASN A 24 -12.47 4.06 20.60
N GLU A 25 -13.50 4.50 21.35
CA GLU A 25 -14.14 3.67 22.37
C GLU A 25 -14.75 2.39 21.77
N LYS A 26 -15.41 2.52 20.61
CA LYS A 26 -15.96 1.36 19.90
C LYS A 26 -14.86 0.39 19.50
N TYR A 27 -13.73 0.89 18.99
CA TYR A 27 -12.58 0.07 18.63
C TYR A 27 -11.98 -0.64 19.86
N GLU A 28 -11.75 0.06 20.96
CA GLU A 28 -11.19 -0.53 22.18
C GLU A 28 -12.07 -1.66 22.73
N LYS A 29 -13.39 -1.52 22.68
CA LYS A 29 -14.34 -2.57 23.08
C LYS A 29 -14.27 -3.82 22.19
N MET A 30 -13.90 -3.67 20.91
CA MET A 30 -13.80 -4.78 19.96
C MET A 30 -12.38 -5.33 19.79
N ARG A 31 -11.35 -4.58 20.19
CA ARG A 31 -9.95 -4.83 19.84
C ARG A 31 -9.51 -6.22 20.27
N ILE A 32 -9.84 -6.63 21.48
CA ILE A 32 -9.43 -7.93 22.03
C ILE A 32 -10.57 -8.93 21.84
N LYS A 33 -10.40 -9.84 20.87
CA LYS A 33 -11.26 -11.03 20.80
C LYS A 33 -10.91 -12.01 21.92
N LYS A 34 -11.87 -12.86 22.29
CA LYS A 34 -11.64 -13.99 23.21
C LYS A 34 -10.49 -14.93 22.76
N THR A 35 -10.15 -14.92 21.48
CA THR A 35 -9.08 -15.72 20.87
C THR A 35 -7.69 -15.09 21.02
N GLY A 36 -7.57 -13.86 21.55
CA GLY A 36 -6.32 -13.11 21.58
C GLY A 36 -5.96 -12.42 20.26
N GLU A 37 -6.76 -12.61 19.20
CA GLU A 37 -6.57 -11.88 17.95
C GLU A 37 -7.08 -10.44 18.05
N GLU A 38 -6.33 -9.52 17.47
CA GLU A 38 -6.80 -8.15 17.28
C GLU A 38 -7.88 -8.08 16.22
N ALA A 39 -8.96 -7.35 16.50
CA ALA A 39 -9.96 -7.05 15.50
C ALA A 39 -9.45 -6.00 14.50
N PHE A 40 -9.82 -6.17 13.24
CA PHE A 40 -9.52 -5.18 12.20
C PHE A 40 -10.11 -3.80 12.57
N TRP A 41 -9.26 -2.77 12.60
CA TRP A 41 -9.65 -1.41 12.99
C TRP A 41 -10.84 -0.86 12.20
N TYR A 42 -10.90 -1.13 10.90
CA TYR A 42 -11.95 -0.59 10.01
C TYR A 42 -13.35 -1.14 10.31
N LYS A 43 -13.45 -2.27 11.02
CA LYS A 43 -14.74 -2.81 11.45
C LYS A 43 -15.40 -1.93 12.50
N ALA A 44 -14.65 -1.13 13.26
CA ALA A 44 -15.22 -0.12 14.16
C ALA A 44 -16.08 0.88 13.35
N TYR A 45 -15.67 1.20 12.12
CA TYR A 45 -16.41 2.08 11.21
C TYR A 45 -17.59 1.40 10.49
N GLY A 46 -17.89 0.14 10.82
CA GLY A 46 -18.95 -0.62 10.15
C GLY A 46 -18.57 -1.10 8.74
N VAL A 47 -17.29 -0.96 8.36
CA VAL A 47 -16.79 -1.38 7.06
C VAL A 47 -16.46 -2.86 7.09
N LYS A 48 -16.88 -3.58 6.04
CA LYS A 48 -16.77 -5.05 5.98
C LYS A 48 -15.44 -5.54 5.41
N SER A 49 -14.82 -4.77 4.52
CA SER A 49 -13.60 -5.18 3.81
C SER A 49 -12.75 -3.98 3.38
N LEU A 50 -11.48 -4.23 3.07
CA LEU A 50 -10.58 -3.24 2.48
C LEU A 50 -11.07 -2.72 1.12
N ARG A 51 -11.75 -3.56 0.33
CA ARG A 51 -12.42 -3.14 -0.92
C ARG A 51 -13.42 -2.01 -0.68
N GLN A 52 -14.25 -2.15 0.36
CA GLN A 52 -15.24 -1.14 0.71
C GLN A 52 -14.57 0.16 1.21
N ILE A 53 -13.44 0.06 1.93
CA ILE A 53 -12.65 1.25 2.27
C ILE A 53 -12.16 1.93 1.00
N ALA A 54 -11.59 1.17 0.06
CA ALA A 54 -11.08 1.71 -1.20
C ALA A 54 -12.18 2.44 -1.99
N GLU A 55 -13.39 1.89 -2.04
CA GLU A 55 -14.57 2.55 -2.59
C GLU A 55 -14.89 3.87 -1.87
N MET A 56 -14.97 3.86 -0.54
CA MET A 56 -15.27 5.05 0.27
C MET A 56 -14.25 6.18 0.11
N VAL A 57 -12.97 5.86 -0.17
CA VAL A 57 -11.91 6.86 -0.42
C VAL A 57 -11.71 7.17 -1.90
N GLY A 58 -12.55 6.64 -2.81
CA GLY A 58 -12.49 6.91 -4.24
C GLY A 58 -11.31 6.24 -4.96
N ARG A 59 -10.79 5.13 -4.43
CA ARG A 59 -9.64 4.38 -4.95
C ARG A 59 -9.97 2.92 -5.29
N LEU A 60 -11.24 2.62 -5.58
CA LEU A 60 -11.69 1.26 -5.92
C LEU A 60 -10.96 0.71 -7.16
N ALA A 61 -10.77 1.52 -8.20
CA ALA A 61 -10.10 1.09 -9.43
C ALA A 61 -8.67 0.57 -9.17
N GLU A 62 -7.92 1.28 -8.32
CA GLU A 62 -6.58 0.84 -7.93
C GLU A 62 -6.62 -0.46 -7.12
N TYR A 63 -7.58 -0.60 -6.21
CA TYR A 63 -7.78 -1.84 -5.48
C TYR A 63 -8.07 -3.00 -6.43
N GLU A 64 -8.95 -2.82 -7.43
CA GLU A 64 -9.31 -3.86 -8.40
C GLU A 64 -8.17 -4.23 -9.35
N ILE A 65 -7.23 -3.32 -9.61
CA ILE A 65 -6.05 -3.61 -10.43
C ILE A 65 -4.97 -4.32 -9.61
N PHE A 66 -4.59 -3.75 -8.46
CA PHE A 66 -3.38 -4.20 -7.75
C PHE A 66 -3.63 -5.34 -6.77
N TYR A 67 -4.78 -5.36 -6.10
CA TYR A 67 -5.06 -6.37 -5.10
C TYR A 67 -5.09 -7.78 -5.69
N PRO A 68 -5.78 -8.06 -6.82
CA PRO A 68 -5.76 -9.38 -7.44
C PRO A 68 -4.36 -9.80 -7.86
N ALA A 69 -3.62 -8.93 -8.56
CA ALA A 69 -2.25 -9.22 -9.02
C ALA A 69 -1.32 -9.61 -7.87
N GLY A 70 -1.34 -8.87 -6.76
CA GLY A 70 -0.55 -9.21 -5.57
C GLY A 70 -1.03 -10.46 -4.84
N SER A 71 -2.36 -10.65 -4.77
CA SER A 71 -2.99 -11.80 -4.12
C SER A 71 -2.67 -13.11 -4.86
N ASP A 72 -2.71 -13.10 -6.19
CA ASP A 72 -2.43 -14.26 -7.04
C ASP A 72 -0.97 -14.73 -6.90
N VAL A 73 -0.03 -13.78 -6.91
CA VAL A 73 1.40 -14.07 -6.67
C VAL A 73 1.60 -14.64 -5.26
N THR A 74 0.98 -14.03 -4.24
CA THR A 74 1.13 -14.46 -2.83
C THR A 74 0.55 -15.86 -2.59
N HIS A 75 -0.55 -16.19 -3.27
CA HIS A 75 -1.18 -17.51 -3.18
C HIS A 75 -0.58 -18.54 -4.15
N SER A 76 0.51 -18.20 -4.85
CA SER A 76 1.22 -19.09 -5.77
C SER A 76 0.31 -19.71 -6.84
N THR A 77 -0.78 -19.02 -7.21
CA THR A 77 -1.77 -19.54 -8.16
C THR A 77 -1.30 -19.42 -9.61
N SER A 78 -0.17 -18.78 -9.88
CA SER A 78 0.24 -18.40 -11.24
C SER A 78 1.47 -19.14 -11.79
N TYR A 79 1.51 -20.47 -11.68
CA TYR A 79 2.48 -21.28 -12.45
C TYR A 79 2.43 -20.99 -13.97
N ARG A 80 1.29 -20.48 -14.46
CA ARG A 80 1.06 -20.07 -15.85
C ARG A 80 1.90 -18.85 -16.26
N ASP A 81 2.28 -18.00 -15.33
CA ASP A 81 3.08 -16.80 -15.62
C ASP A 81 4.53 -17.14 -16.00
N HIS A 82 4.93 -18.39 -15.76
CA HIS A 82 6.27 -18.90 -16.06
C HIS A 82 6.35 -19.74 -17.33
N VAL A 83 5.25 -19.88 -18.08
CA VAL A 83 5.22 -20.66 -19.32
C VAL A 83 4.61 -19.84 -20.44
N ARG A 84 5.43 -19.50 -21.44
CA ARG A 84 4.97 -18.83 -22.66
C ARG A 84 4.96 -19.81 -23.83
N PHE A 85 3.90 -19.78 -24.62
CA PHE A 85 3.76 -20.54 -25.86
C PHE A 85 3.82 -19.55 -27.02
N HIS A 86 4.78 -19.71 -27.93
CA HIS A 86 4.91 -18.88 -29.12
C HIS A 86 5.46 -19.71 -30.27
N GLU A 87 4.82 -19.66 -31.44
CA GLU A 87 5.28 -20.34 -32.67
C GLU A 87 5.63 -21.84 -32.50
N GLY A 88 4.88 -22.56 -31.67
CA GLY A 88 5.14 -23.98 -31.40
C GLY A 88 6.30 -24.25 -30.43
N MET A 89 6.94 -23.21 -29.91
CA MET A 89 7.95 -23.28 -28.87
C MET A 89 7.36 -23.00 -27.48
N ILE A 90 7.97 -23.63 -26.47
CA ILE A 90 7.67 -23.42 -25.06
C ILE A 90 8.87 -22.73 -24.42
N THR A 91 8.64 -21.56 -23.82
CA THR A 91 9.67 -20.83 -23.07
C THR A 91 9.31 -20.81 -21.60
N PHE A 92 10.24 -21.24 -20.76
CA PHE A 92 10.12 -21.16 -19.31
C PHE A 92 10.73 -19.86 -18.80
N GLU A 93 9.93 -19.06 -18.10
CA GLU A 93 10.42 -17.83 -17.46
C GLU A 93 10.82 -18.10 -16.00
N PRO A 94 11.90 -17.48 -15.50
CA PRO A 94 12.28 -17.61 -14.11
C PRO A 94 11.18 -17.07 -13.18
N ILE A 95 11.03 -17.72 -12.02
CA ILE A 95 10.04 -17.34 -10.99
C ILE A 95 10.21 -15.87 -10.54
N ARG A 96 11.44 -15.36 -10.60
CA ARG A 96 11.79 -13.98 -10.23
C ARG A 96 12.21 -13.20 -11.48
N LYS A 97 11.24 -12.78 -12.27
CA LYS A 97 11.43 -11.85 -13.38
C LYS A 97 11.10 -10.44 -12.91
N LEU A 98 12.02 -9.50 -13.11
CA LEU A 98 11.85 -8.10 -12.69
C LEU A 98 11.24 -7.20 -13.78
N GLU A 99 10.77 -7.79 -14.88
CA GLU A 99 10.06 -7.06 -15.93
C GLU A 99 8.78 -6.43 -15.33
N GLY A 100 8.59 -5.13 -15.54
CA GLY A 100 7.47 -4.37 -14.98
C GLY A 100 7.60 -3.97 -13.50
N ALA A 101 8.73 -4.28 -12.84
CA ALA A 101 8.95 -3.87 -11.45
C ALA A 101 8.95 -2.34 -11.26
N ASP A 102 9.40 -1.60 -12.26
CA ASP A 102 9.34 -0.14 -12.32
C ASP A 102 7.90 0.38 -12.24
N SER A 103 6.98 -0.21 -13.02
CA SER A 103 5.56 0.15 -12.99
C SER A 103 4.93 -0.14 -11.64
N VAL A 104 5.27 -1.28 -11.02
CA VAL A 104 4.80 -1.61 -9.66
C VAL A 104 5.32 -0.59 -8.64
N LEU A 105 6.61 -0.25 -8.70
CA LEU A 105 7.22 0.72 -7.80
C LEU A 105 6.60 2.11 -7.95
N GLN A 106 6.41 2.60 -9.19
CA GLN A 106 5.76 3.90 -9.44
C GLN A 106 4.37 3.96 -8.82
N ASN A 107 3.58 2.90 -8.95
CA ASN A 107 2.25 2.83 -8.38
C ASN A 107 2.27 2.82 -6.85
N ILE A 108 3.13 2.01 -6.23
CA ILE A 108 3.29 1.96 -4.77
C ILE A 108 3.71 3.32 -4.22
N ILE A 109 4.68 3.99 -4.87
CA ILE A 109 5.12 5.33 -4.49
C ILE A 109 3.97 6.33 -4.61
N GLY A 110 3.21 6.29 -5.71
CA GLY A 110 2.04 7.15 -5.91
C GLY A 110 0.99 6.99 -4.81
N ILE A 111 0.65 5.74 -4.46
CA ILE A 111 -0.25 5.43 -3.35
C ILE A 111 0.31 5.96 -2.03
N ALA A 112 1.58 5.69 -1.73
CA ALA A 112 2.21 6.12 -0.48
C ALA A 112 2.21 7.64 -0.31
N LEU A 113 2.61 8.39 -1.35
CA LEU A 113 2.63 9.84 -1.33
C LEU A 113 1.22 10.44 -1.21
N SER A 114 0.24 9.86 -1.91
CA SER A 114 -1.17 10.28 -1.82
C SER A 114 -1.76 10.06 -0.44
N SER A 115 -1.54 8.89 0.14
CA SER A 115 -1.95 8.55 1.51
C SER A 115 -1.28 9.46 2.54
N TYR A 116 0.03 9.67 2.43
CA TYR A 116 0.77 10.53 3.36
C TYR A 116 0.30 11.98 3.28
N LYS A 117 0.08 12.50 2.06
CA LYS A 117 -0.51 13.83 1.85
C LYS A 117 -1.89 13.96 2.51
N SER A 118 -2.72 12.93 2.41
CA SER A 118 -4.05 12.89 3.04
C SER A 118 -3.93 12.89 4.57
N ILE A 119 -2.95 12.19 5.13
CA ILE A 119 -2.68 12.20 6.56
C ILE A 119 -2.26 13.61 7.01
N LEU A 120 -1.28 14.21 6.34
CA LEU A 120 -0.81 15.55 6.69
C LEU A 120 -1.93 16.59 6.61
N LYS A 121 -2.76 16.52 5.56
CA LYS A 121 -3.86 17.47 5.36
C LYS A 121 -4.90 17.42 6.48
N ASN A 122 -5.25 16.22 6.96
CA ASN A 122 -6.38 16.05 7.88
C ASN A 122 -5.96 15.94 9.35
N TYR A 123 -4.72 15.50 9.62
CA TYR A 123 -4.27 15.19 11.00
C TYR A 123 -3.01 15.97 11.43
N ARG A 124 -2.22 16.53 10.50
CA ARG A 124 -0.98 17.28 10.82
C ARG A 124 -0.94 18.64 10.12
N TYR A 125 -1.82 19.53 10.54
CA TYR A 125 -1.95 20.88 9.98
C TYR A 125 -0.60 21.63 9.97
N GLY A 126 -0.30 22.29 8.84
CA GLY A 126 0.92 23.08 8.66
C GLY A 126 2.15 22.29 8.19
N GLU A 127 2.13 20.96 8.22
CA GLU A 127 3.30 20.16 7.82
C GLU A 127 3.39 19.88 6.31
N LEU A 128 2.31 20.10 5.58
CA LEU A 128 2.25 19.82 4.14
C LEU A 128 3.28 20.61 3.32
N SER A 129 3.61 21.84 3.73
CA SER A 129 4.61 22.67 3.07
C SER A 129 6.02 22.09 3.20
N HIS A 130 6.39 21.64 4.41
CA HIS A 130 7.66 20.95 4.68
C HIS A 130 7.77 19.65 3.89
N PHE A 131 6.69 18.86 3.86
CA PHE A 131 6.65 17.65 3.06
C PHE A 131 6.84 17.91 1.56
N LYS A 132 6.16 18.92 1.01
CA LYS A 132 6.33 19.32 -0.40
C LYS A 132 7.78 19.69 -0.71
N LYS A 133 8.42 20.46 0.17
CA LYS A 133 9.83 20.85 0.01
C LYS A 133 10.74 19.63 0.01
N LYS A 134 10.58 18.73 1.00
CA LYS A 134 11.34 17.48 1.09
C LYS A 134 11.18 16.60 -0.15
N TYR A 135 9.94 16.42 -0.62
CA TYR A 135 9.66 15.65 -1.83
C TYR A 135 10.40 16.21 -3.05
N ILE A 136 10.32 17.53 -3.28
CA ILE A 136 10.95 18.17 -4.46
C ILE A 136 12.48 18.09 -4.38
N GLN A 137 13.05 18.30 -3.19
CA GLN A 137 14.50 18.41 -3.01
C GLN A 137 15.19 17.05 -2.97
N ASP A 138 14.59 16.07 -2.28
CA ASP A 138 15.31 14.86 -1.89
C ASP A 138 14.81 13.60 -2.62
N TRP A 139 13.53 13.56 -3.02
CA TRP A 139 12.88 12.29 -3.39
C TRP A 139 12.40 12.22 -4.83
N ARG A 140 11.96 13.36 -5.39
CA ARG A 140 11.30 13.40 -6.71
C ARG A 140 12.17 12.76 -7.79
N ASP A 141 13.46 13.05 -7.80
CA ASP A 141 14.38 12.54 -8.81
C ASP A 141 14.48 11.00 -8.77
N GLY A 142 14.69 10.43 -7.58
CA GLY A 142 14.75 8.97 -7.42
C GLY A 142 13.44 8.26 -7.78
N PHE A 143 12.30 8.92 -7.60
CA PHE A 143 11.00 8.36 -7.98
C PHE A 143 10.64 8.53 -9.46
N GLN A 144 11.20 9.53 -10.13
CA GLN A 144 10.99 9.76 -11.56
C GLN A 144 11.95 8.94 -12.44
N ASN A 145 13.11 8.56 -11.90
CA ASN A 145 14.16 7.83 -12.62
C ASN A 145 14.30 6.38 -12.14
N ILE A 146 13.19 5.64 -12.06
CA ILE A 146 13.23 4.22 -11.66
C ILE A 146 13.80 3.38 -12.82
N THR A 147 14.78 2.53 -12.52
CA THR A 147 15.41 1.64 -13.49
C THR A 147 14.42 0.66 -14.09
N HIS A 148 14.34 0.62 -15.42
CA HIS A 148 13.57 -0.35 -16.18
C HIS A 148 14.42 -1.61 -16.45
N VAL A 149 13.84 -2.80 -16.24
CA VAL A 149 14.53 -4.09 -16.45
C VAL A 149 13.87 -4.82 -17.61
N THR A 150 14.65 -5.08 -18.66
CA THR A 150 14.25 -5.88 -19.82
C THR A 150 15.08 -7.15 -19.90
N TYR A 151 14.48 -8.24 -20.37
CA TYR A 151 15.16 -9.51 -20.61
C TYR A 151 15.18 -9.78 -22.11
N SER A 152 16.34 -10.15 -22.65
CA SER A 152 16.48 -10.70 -24.00
C SER A 152 16.45 -12.22 -23.93
N ALA A 153 15.63 -12.87 -24.76
CA ALA A 153 15.68 -14.31 -24.94
C ALA A 153 16.73 -14.62 -26.00
N GLU A 154 17.83 -15.28 -25.64
CA GLU A 154 18.71 -15.91 -26.63
C GLU A 154 18.10 -17.26 -26.99
N THR A 155 17.60 -17.38 -28.22
CA THR A 155 17.25 -18.68 -28.81
C THR A 155 18.55 -19.40 -29.15
N THR A 156 18.88 -20.44 -28.38
CA THR A 156 19.85 -21.46 -28.80
C THR A 156 19.21 -22.32 -29.88
N GLU A 157 19.78 -22.26 -31.09
CA GLU A 157 19.52 -23.19 -32.21
C GLU A 157 19.97 -24.63 -31.90
#